data_AF-A0A0Q5VAD7-F1
#
_entry.id   AF-A0A0Q5VAD7-F1
#
_cell.length_a   1.000
_cell.length_b   1.000
_cell.length_c   1.000
_cell.angle_alpha   90.00
_cell.angle_beta   90.00
_cell.angle_gamma   90.00
#
_symmetry.space_group_name_H-M   'P 1'
#
loop_
_entity.id
_entity.type
_entity.pdbx_description
1 polymer ?
#
loop_
_entity_poly.entity_id
_entity_poly.type
_entity_poly.pdbx_seq_one_letter_code
_entity_poly.pdbx_strand_id
1 'polypeptide(L)'
;MAADSAATVPVVADDRMTARGALKVVGFRPDGLGIRLQCLLEAMHLSDLLGAGFAVVWPDPVEGVEHHAVRPAIETFTQAYCDAHVVERPDAGAYAEVPQSITDLSDLAAVADGTGGWMVRRANVLGNLPETLRKPAGGGFRRLFDSIQFQPHLSAAIAQADDVPLPETPVALHLRAGDIIYGKHRFGARFTRKVISLPIARQLIERLKEQGRSVVLFSQDPAVAQLFREEYGVIVAADTAPQGDPVAQALFEIALMARCGEVYAGNSVFAQIAALIGESALIDPEAVFDRARQAKLIEFDLFRHRRQKAYPALHTAFAAWSGAEPQFRRAPERAMRLVEVALKYDPDNVCYVLKLASLRCRTGRVAEANALIDAELADRADGRQMRLRALGLLHRAGLVGAGSVLVRDRKVLENAAETDGGAIAQLMQDVRALEGRLRRRDHERERPRP
;
A
#
# COMPACT_ATOMS: atom_id res chain seq x y z
N MET A 1 28.27 -0.89 -38.73
CA MET A 1 28.69 -2.23 -38.25
C MET A 1 29.86 -2.05 -37.30
N ALA A 2 29.57 -1.97 -36.00
CA ALA A 2 30.56 -2.10 -34.95
C ALA A 2 29.87 -2.93 -33.86
N ALA A 3 30.36 -4.14 -33.66
CA ALA A 3 29.85 -5.06 -32.65
C ALA A 3 30.50 -4.69 -31.32
N ASP A 4 29.68 -4.29 -30.35
CA ASP A 4 30.11 -4.01 -28.99
C ASP A 4 30.06 -5.33 -28.21
N SER A 5 31.22 -5.86 -27.85
CA SER A 5 31.35 -7.11 -27.11
C SER A 5 31.07 -6.87 -25.63
N ALA A 6 29.91 -7.29 -25.15
CA ALA A 6 29.61 -7.35 -23.73
C ALA A 6 30.57 -8.35 -23.05
N ALA A 7 31.39 -7.85 -22.13
CA ALA A 7 32.26 -8.66 -21.30
C ALA A 7 31.41 -9.52 -20.34
N THR A 8 31.30 -10.81 -20.64
CA THR A 8 30.81 -11.83 -19.71
C THR A 8 31.80 -11.99 -18.57
N VAL A 9 31.37 -11.66 -17.34
CA VAL A 9 32.07 -12.03 -16.11
C VAL A 9 32.03 -13.57 -16.01
N PRO A 10 33.17 -14.25 -15.84
CA PRO A 10 33.18 -15.70 -15.74
C PRO A 10 32.59 -16.11 -14.40
N VAL A 11 31.50 -16.86 -14.43
CA VAL A 11 30.99 -17.62 -13.29
C VAL A 11 31.99 -18.75 -13.04
N VAL A 12 32.89 -18.56 -12.09
CA VAL A 12 33.77 -19.63 -11.60
C VAL A 12 32.88 -20.61 -10.85
N ALA A 13 32.66 -21.79 -11.42
CA ALA A 13 32.00 -22.90 -10.74
C ALA A 13 32.90 -23.38 -9.59
N ASP A 14 32.57 -22.96 -8.37
CA ASP A 14 33.14 -23.46 -7.12
C ASP A 14 32.51 -24.82 -6.82
N ASP A 15 33.31 -25.85 -6.51
CA ASP A 15 32.84 -27.20 -6.13
C ASP A 15 31.91 -27.18 -4.89
N ARG A 16 31.81 -26.05 -4.18
CA ARG A 16 30.77 -25.79 -3.17
C ARG A 16 29.35 -25.62 -3.73
N MET A 17 29.16 -25.48 -5.05
CA MET A 17 27.84 -25.28 -5.67
C MET A 17 26.99 -26.55 -5.74
N THR A 18 27.58 -27.76 -5.80
CA THR A 18 26.81 -29.02 -5.84
C THR A 18 26.11 -29.34 -4.51
N ALA A 19 26.63 -28.85 -3.38
CA ALA A 19 25.95 -28.92 -2.08
C ALA A 19 24.80 -27.90 -1.93
N ARG A 20 24.78 -26.83 -2.73
CA ARG A 20 23.77 -25.75 -2.66
C ARG A 20 22.43 -26.09 -3.29
N GLY A 21 22.35 -27.13 -4.12
CA GLY A 21 21.08 -27.61 -4.69
C GLY A 21 20.06 -28.09 -3.64
N ALA A 22 20.51 -28.34 -2.40
CA ALA A 22 19.65 -28.67 -1.27
C ALA A 22 19.10 -27.44 -0.54
N LEU A 23 19.75 -26.26 -0.66
CA LEU A 23 19.31 -25.03 -0.01
C LEU A 23 18.13 -24.42 -0.76
N LYS A 24 17.22 -23.81 -0.01
CA LYS A 24 16.05 -23.13 -0.59
C LYS A 24 15.95 -21.67 -0.17
N VAL A 25 15.53 -20.83 -1.10
CA VAL A 25 15.00 -19.49 -0.79
C VAL A 25 13.49 -19.60 -0.69
N VAL A 26 12.95 -19.39 0.52
CA VAL A 26 11.53 -19.53 0.82
C VAL A 26 10.87 -18.16 0.92
N GLY A 27 9.97 -17.85 0.00
CA GLY A 27 9.10 -16.68 0.09
C GLY A 27 7.95 -16.90 1.06
N PHE A 28 7.77 -16.03 2.06
CA PHE A 28 6.62 -16.12 2.98
C PHE A 28 6.01 -14.77 3.29
N ARG A 29 4.78 -14.55 2.81
CA ARG A 29 3.92 -13.42 3.20
C ARG A 29 2.46 -13.85 3.33
N PRO A 30 1.79 -13.55 4.45
CA PRO A 30 0.36 -13.83 4.62
C PRO A 30 -0.55 -12.74 4.04
N ASP A 31 0.02 -11.62 3.55
CA ASP A 31 -0.69 -10.43 3.08
C ASP A 31 -1.50 -10.65 1.77
N GLY A 32 -1.98 -9.56 1.16
CA GLY A 32 -2.70 -9.64 -0.13
C GLY A 32 -1.83 -10.01 -1.34
N LEU A 33 -2.51 -10.33 -2.46
CA LEU A 33 -1.92 -10.92 -3.66
C LEU A 33 -0.62 -10.25 -4.11
N GLY A 34 -0.62 -8.92 -4.25
CA GLY A 34 0.55 -8.16 -4.71
C GLY A 34 1.77 -8.45 -3.85
N ILE A 35 1.68 -8.29 -2.52
CA ILE A 35 2.82 -8.53 -1.64
C ILE A 35 3.33 -9.98 -1.74
N ARG A 36 2.42 -10.95 -1.89
CA ARG A 36 2.81 -12.35 -2.06
C ARG A 36 3.54 -12.58 -3.38
N LEU A 37 3.06 -12.00 -4.47
CA LEU A 37 3.72 -12.06 -5.79
C LEU A 37 5.08 -11.37 -5.77
N GLN A 38 5.21 -10.19 -5.13
CA GLN A 38 6.50 -9.54 -4.95
C GLN A 38 7.47 -10.46 -4.21
N CYS A 39 7.04 -11.03 -3.09
CA CYS A 39 7.86 -11.94 -2.30
C CYS A 39 8.28 -13.20 -3.08
N LEU A 40 7.37 -13.75 -3.89
CA LEU A 40 7.67 -14.88 -4.78
C LEU A 40 8.74 -14.50 -5.82
N LEU A 41 8.56 -13.38 -6.53
CA LEU A 41 9.54 -12.92 -7.53
C LEU A 41 10.91 -12.61 -6.90
N GLU A 42 10.93 -12.02 -5.70
CA GLU A 42 12.17 -11.77 -4.95
C GLU A 42 12.85 -13.08 -4.55
N ALA A 43 12.09 -14.08 -4.10
CA ALA A 43 12.62 -15.40 -3.77
C ALA A 43 13.20 -16.12 -4.99
N MET A 44 12.51 -16.07 -6.13
CA MET A 44 12.99 -16.63 -7.40
C MET A 44 14.29 -15.95 -7.87
N HIS A 45 14.36 -14.62 -7.80
CA HIS A 45 15.57 -13.89 -8.17
C HIS A 45 16.76 -14.22 -7.27
N LEU A 46 16.55 -14.26 -5.95
CA LEU A 46 17.60 -14.67 -5.01
C LEU A 46 18.03 -16.13 -5.23
N SER A 47 17.09 -17.01 -5.58
CA SER A 47 17.38 -18.39 -5.95
C SER A 47 18.37 -18.46 -7.12
N ASP A 48 18.12 -17.69 -8.17
CA ASP A 48 18.98 -17.60 -9.35
C ASP A 48 20.36 -17.05 -8.99
N LEU A 49 20.44 -16.00 -8.18
CA LEU A 49 21.70 -15.40 -7.73
C LEU A 49 22.55 -16.37 -6.90
N LEU A 50 21.92 -17.21 -6.09
CA LEU A 50 22.59 -18.09 -5.12
C LEU A 50 22.87 -19.48 -5.69
N GLY A 51 22.30 -19.82 -6.85
CA GLY A 51 22.30 -21.18 -7.38
C GLY A 51 21.53 -22.16 -6.48
N ALA A 52 20.49 -21.68 -5.81
CA ALA A 52 19.66 -22.44 -4.87
C ALA A 52 18.32 -22.85 -5.53
N GLY A 53 17.54 -23.70 -4.87
CA GLY A 53 16.13 -23.88 -5.20
C GLY A 53 15.25 -22.79 -4.58
N PHE A 54 14.02 -22.63 -5.04
CA PHE A 54 13.04 -21.75 -4.39
C PHE A 54 11.79 -22.50 -3.97
N ALA A 55 11.15 -21.97 -2.94
CA ALA A 55 9.82 -22.38 -2.50
C ALA A 55 9.00 -21.18 -2.03
N VAL A 56 7.69 -21.35 -1.91
CA VAL A 56 6.78 -20.31 -1.43
C VAL A 56 5.78 -20.88 -0.43
N VAL A 57 5.57 -20.13 0.64
CA VAL A 57 4.46 -20.36 1.57
C VAL A 57 3.27 -19.54 1.08
N TRP A 58 2.18 -20.22 0.73
CA TRP A 58 0.97 -19.59 0.23
C TRP A 58 -0.21 -19.91 1.15
N PRO A 59 -0.29 -19.27 2.34
CA PRO A 59 -1.30 -19.62 3.32
C PRO A 59 -2.69 -19.22 2.84
N ASP A 60 -3.71 -19.96 3.25
CA ASP A 60 -5.09 -19.60 2.93
C ASP A 60 -5.42 -18.17 3.40
N PRO A 61 -6.36 -17.49 2.71
CA PRO A 61 -6.82 -16.17 3.13
C PRO A 61 -7.31 -16.23 4.58
N VAL A 62 -6.74 -15.39 5.44
CA VAL A 62 -7.23 -15.22 6.82
C VAL A 62 -8.59 -14.50 6.77
N GLU A 63 -9.49 -14.77 7.71
CA GLU A 63 -10.74 -13.99 7.82
C GLU A 63 -10.47 -12.47 7.79
N GLY A 64 -11.23 -11.73 6.98
CA GLY A 64 -11.12 -10.28 6.85
C GLY A 64 -10.11 -9.76 5.82
N VAL A 65 -9.58 -10.63 4.92
CA VAL A 65 -8.88 -10.23 3.68
C VAL A 65 -9.75 -10.31 2.41
N GLU A 66 -11.07 -10.19 2.54
CA GLU A 66 -12.07 -10.21 1.44
C GLU A 66 -11.75 -9.25 0.27
N HIS A 67 -10.92 -8.22 0.49
CA HIS A 67 -10.55 -7.23 -0.52
C HIS A 67 -9.16 -7.46 -1.18
N HIS A 68 -8.48 -8.57 -0.90
CA HIS A 68 -7.07 -8.75 -1.29
C HIS A 68 -6.81 -9.70 -2.47
N ALA A 69 -7.86 -10.19 -3.14
CA ALA A 69 -7.77 -11.05 -4.32
C ALA A 69 -6.80 -12.23 -4.14
N VAL A 70 -6.90 -12.95 -3.02
CA VAL A 70 -6.08 -14.14 -2.74
C VAL A 70 -6.99 -15.36 -2.71
N ARG A 71 -6.53 -16.44 -3.35
CA ARG A 71 -7.14 -17.77 -3.30
C ARG A 71 -6.16 -18.79 -2.70
N PRO A 72 -6.64 -19.98 -2.30
CA PRO A 72 -5.78 -21.12 -1.96
C PRO A 72 -4.73 -21.39 -3.04
N ALA A 73 -3.62 -22.01 -2.66
CA ALA A 73 -2.50 -22.26 -3.57
C ALA A 73 -2.92 -23.04 -4.80
N ILE A 74 -3.72 -24.10 -4.62
CA ILE A 74 -4.18 -24.96 -5.71
C ILE A 74 -5.16 -24.28 -6.69
N GLU A 75 -5.82 -23.21 -6.25
CA GLU A 75 -6.66 -22.37 -7.11
C GLU A 75 -5.87 -21.25 -7.80
N THR A 76 -4.63 -21.01 -7.37
CA THR A 76 -3.75 -19.95 -7.91
C THR A 76 -2.72 -20.53 -8.89
N PHE A 77 -2.11 -21.65 -8.53
CA PHE A 77 -1.06 -22.31 -9.30
C PHE A 77 -1.52 -23.69 -9.78
N THR A 78 -0.91 -24.21 -10.83
CA THR A 78 -1.13 -25.58 -11.27
C THR A 78 -0.70 -26.59 -10.19
N GLN A 79 -1.26 -27.80 -10.22
CA GLN A 79 -0.87 -28.86 -9.29
C GLN A 79 0.64 -29.15 -9.35
N ALA A 80 1.21 -29.23 -10.55
CA ALA A 80 2.64 -29.48 -10.73
C ALA A 80 3.51 -28.39 -10.06
N TYR A 81 3.09 -27.13 -10.13
CA TYR A 81 3.79 -26.03 -9.47
C TYR A 81 3.64 -26.08 -7.95
N CYS A 82 2.44 -26.42 -7.46
CA CYS A 82 2.22 -26.65 -6.04
C CYS A 82 3.15 -27.75 -5.50
N ASP A 83 3.20 -28.90 -6.18
CA ASP A 83 4.04 -30.04 -5.77
C ASP A 83 5.53 -29.70 -5.78
N ALA A 84 5.98 -28.87 -6.73
CA ALA A 84 7.38 -28.50 -6.86
C ALA A 84 7.82 -27.38 -5.89
N HIS A 85 6.96 -26.38 -5.65
CA HIS A 85 7.39 -25.11 -5.06
C HIS A 85 6.57 -24.65 -3.85
N VAL A 86 5.35 -25.14 -3.62
CA VAL A 86 4.53 -24.68 -2.50
C VAL A 86 4.83 -25.49 -1.24
N VAL A 87 5.06 -24.79 -0.12
CA VAL A 87 5.31 -25.41 1.19
C VAL A 87 4.33 -24.85 2.23
N GLU A 88 3.60 -25.73 2.93
CA GLU A 88 2.51 -25.29 3.82
C GLU A 88 3.01 -24.61 5.10
N ARG A 89 4.05 -25.16 5.73
CA ARG A 89 4.58 -24.70 7.02
C ARG A 89 6.07 -24.96 7.11
N PRO A 90 6.93 -24.08 6.56
CA PRO A 90 8.36 -24.21 6.79
C PRO A 90 8.64 -23.99 8.28
N ASP A 91 9.49 -24.84 8.86
CA ASP A 91 10.04 -24.59 10.19
C ASP A 91 10.82 -23.27 10.14
N ALA A 92 10.30 -22.25 10.81
CA ALA A 92 10.90 -20.93 10.84
C ALA A 92 12.33 -20.95 11.39
N GLY A 93 12.67 -21.88 12.29
CA GLY A 93 14.00 -22.05 12.84
C GLY A 93 14.97 -22.75 11.88
N ALA A 94 14.46 -23.40 10.83
CA ALA A 94 15.27 -24.09 9.84
C ALA A 94 15.82 -23.16 8.74
N TYR A 95 15.36 -21.91 8.65
CA TYR A 95 15.79 -20.96 7.62
C TYR A 95 16.28 -19.66 8.23
N ALA A 96 17.33 -19.10 7.64
CA ALA A 96 17.86 -17.80 8.00
C ALA A 96 17.02 -16.66 7.41
N GLU A 97 16.74 -15.60 8.19
CA GLU A 97 16.10 -14.41 7.64
C GLU A 97 17.09 -13.62 6.78
N VAL A 98 16.65 -13.17 5.60
CA VAL A 98 17.49 -12.33 4.74
C VAL A 98 17.86 -11.01 5.45
N PRO A 99 19.15 -10.63 5.51
CA PRO A 99 19.60 -9.42 6.20
C PRO A 99 19.00 -8.11 5.66
N GLN A 100 19.00 -7.07 6.50
CA GLN A 100 18.57 -5.72 6.10
C GLN A 100 19.59 -4.97 5.24
N SER A 101 20.85 -5.38 5.30
CA SER A 101 21.93 -4.78 4.53
C SER A 101 22.75 -5.92 3.95
N ILE A 102 22.88 -5.94 2.63
CA ILE A 102 23.65 -6.93 1.89
C ILE A 102 24.64 -6.14 1.06
N THR A 103 25.92 -6.31 1.34
CA THR A 103 27.02 -5.65 0.63
C THR A 103 27.40 -6.46 -0.61
N ASP A 104 27.34 -7.79 -0.50
CA ASP A 104 27.59 -8.73 -1.59
C ASP A 104 26.94 -10.10 -1.30
N LEU A 105 27.16 -11.07 -2.19
CA LEU A 105 26.59 -12.42 -2.06
C LEU A 105 27.17 -13.23 -0.89
N SER A 106 28.34 -12.87 -0.37
CA SER A 106 28.95 -13.58 0.76
C SER A 106 28.19 -13.33 2.06
N ASP A 107 27.58 -12.15 2.23
CA ASP A 107 26.69 -11.84 3.35
C ASP A 107 25.48 -12.79 3.36
N LEU A 108 24.93 -13.12 2.19
CA LEU A 108 23.84 -14.09 2.07
C LEU A 108 24.32 -15.51 2.40
N ALA A 109 25.47 -15.91 1.89
CA ALA A 109 26.03 -17.24 2.15
C ALA A 109 26.33 -17.47 3.63
N ALA A 110 26.88 -16.47 4.33
CA ALA A 110 27.26 -16.58 5.74
C ALA A 110 26.05 -16.82 6.66
N VAL A 111 24.91 -16.19 6.38
CA VAL A 111 23.73 -16.27 7.24
C VAL A 111 22.99 -17.61 7.06
N ALA A 112 23.14 -18.26 5.90
CA ALA A 112 22.55 -19.58 5.67
C ALA A 112 23.41 -20.75 6.17
N ASP A 113 24.61 -20.51 6.70
CA ASP A 113 25.47 -21.57 7.21
C ASP A 113 24.79 -22.35 8.35
N GLY A 114 24.77 -23.68 8.23
CA GLY A 114 24.06 -24.56 9.16
C GLY A 114 22.53 -24.51 9.09
N THR A 115 21.93 -23.86 8.08
CA THR A 115 20.48 -23.78 7.88
C THR A 115 20.03 -24.50 6.60
N GLY A 116 18.71 -24.63 6.40
CA GLY A 116 18.11 -25.10 5.15
C GLY A 116 18.03 -24.05 4.03
N GLY A 117 18.51 -22.83 4.27
CA GLY A 117 18.55 -21.73 3.30
C GLY A 117 17.97 -20.43 3.86
N TRP A 118 17.28 -19.67 3.02
CA TRP A 118 16.84 -18.31 3.34
C TRP A 118 15.32 -18.19 3.42
N MET A 119 14.84 -17.25 4.22
CA MET A 119 13.44 -16.89 4.33
C MET A 119 13.24 -15.41 3.99
N VAL A 120 12.47 -15.14 2.94
CA VAL A 120 12.05 -13.81 2.51
C VAL A 120 10.72 -13.47 3.20
N ARG A 121 10.78 -12.79 4.35
CA ARG A 121 9.59 -12.35 5.12
C ARG A 121 9.21 -10.89 4.94
N ARG A 122 10.11 -10.10 4.38
CA ARG A 122 9.97 -8.64 4.29
C ARG A 122 9.58 -8.26 2.87
N ALA A 123 8.97 -7.10 2.72
CA ALA A 123 8.78 -6.51 1.39
C ALA A 123 10.10 -5.87 0.96
N ASN A 124 10.35 -5.85 -0.35
CA ASN A 124 11.43 -5.08 -0.95
C ASN A 124 12.83 -5.54 -0.49
N VAL A 125 13.07 -6.85 -0.48
CA VAL A 125 14.42 -7.39 -0.19
C VAL A 125 15.44 -6.93 -1.24
N LEU A 126 14.99 -6.68 -2.48
CA LEU A 126 15.84 -6.14 -3.56
C LEU A 126 16.43 -4.78 -3.19
N GLY A 127 15.70 -3.95 -2.43
CA GLY A 127 16.21 -2.66 -1.97
C GLY A 127 17.46 -2.79 -1.09
N ASN A 128 17.65 -3.93 -0.44
CA ASN A 128 18.79 -4.21 0.43
C ASN A 128 20.00 -4.77 -0.34
N LEU A 129 19.81 -5.17 -1.60
CA LEU A 129 20.89 -5.64 -2.46
C LEU A 129 21.67 -4.46 -3.07
N PRO A 130 22.96 -4.64 -3.38
CA PRO A 130 23.72 -3.74 -4.24
C PRO A 130 23.05 -3.60 -5.60
N GLU A 131 23.16 -2.42 -6.23
CA GLU A 131 22.49 -2.12 -7.51
C GLU A 131 22.78 -3.17 -8.59
N THR A 132 24.02 -3.65 -8.66
CA THR A 132 24.48 -4.68 -9.60
C THR A 132 23.79 -6.04 -9.42
N LEU A 133 23.20 -6.31 -8.26
CA LEU A 133 22.50 -7.56 -7.94
C LEU A 133 20.98 -7.41 -7.93
N ARG A 134 20.43 -6.22 -8.14
CA ARG A 134 18.98 -5.99 -8.09
C ARG A 134 18.21 -6.53 -9.29
N LYS A 135 18.89 -6.74 -10.41
CA LYS A 135 18.29 -7.18 -11.67
C LYS A 135 18.61 -8.66 -11.95
N PRO A 136 17.61 -9.49 -12.34
CA PRO A 136 17.83 -10.84 -12.80
C PRO A 136 18.68 -10.87 -14.07
N ALA A 137 19.53 -11.89 -14.21
CA ALA A 137 20.22 -12.16 -15.46
C ALA A 137 19.22 -12.66 -16.54
N GLY A 138 19.45 -12.27 -17.80
CA GLY A 138 18.79 -12.87 -18.96
C GLY A 138 17.27 -12.67 -19.04
N GLY A 139 16.80 -11.43 -19.16
CA GLY A 139 15.38 -11.12 -19.44
C GLY A 139 14.56 -10.57 -18.27
N GLY A 140 15.23 -10.13 -17.19
CA GLY A 140 14.61 -9.36 -16.12
C GLY A 140 13.55 -10.12 -15.32
N PHE A 141 12.71 -9.37 -14.59
CA PHE A 141 11.64 -9.95 -13.78
C PHE A 141 10.46 -10.45 -14.62
N ARG A 142 10.30 -10.00 -15.87
CA ARG A 142 9.28 -10.55 -16.77
C ARG A 142 9.47 -12.05 -17.00
N ARG A 143 10.71 -12.50 -17.24
CA ARG A 143 11.01 -13.95 -17.36
C ARG A 143 10.59 -14.73 -16.12
N LEU A 144 10.92 -14.22 -14.93
CA LEU A 144 10.56 -14.88 -13.67
C LEU A 144 9.04 -14.95 -13.51
N PHE A 145 8.34 -13.84 -13.80
CA PHE A 145 6.88 -13.79 -13.74
C PHE A 145 6.22 -14.77 -14.72
N ASP A 146 6.68 -14.82 -15.97
CA ASP A 146 6.15 -15.71 -17.00
C ASP A 146 6.44 -17.20 -16.69
N SER A 147 7.46 -17.49 -15.87
CA SER A 147 7.77 -18.87 -15.45
C SER A 147 6.86 -19.41 -14.34
N ILE A 148 6.05 -18.56 -13.71
CA ILE A 148 5.09 -18.98 -12.70
C ILE A 148 3.94 -19.71 -13.39
N GLN A 149 3.73 -20.97 -13.04
CA GLN A 149 2.67 -21.78 -13.64
C GLN A 149 1.34 -21.54 -12.91
N PHE A 150 0.69 -20.42 -13.24
CA PHE A 150 -0.66 -20.12 -12.76
C PHE A 150 -1.71 -21.10 -13.31
N GLN A 151 -2.86 -21.17 -12.64
CA GLN A 151 -4.02 -21.88 -13.16
C GLN A 151 -4.42 -21.35 -14.56
N PRO A 152 -4.95 -22.20 -15.48
CA PRO A 152 -5.16 -21.82 -16.88
C PRO A 152 -5.99 -20.55 -17.09
N HIS A 153 -7.02 -20.32 -16.28
CA HIS A 153 -7.86 -19.12 -16.36
C HIS A 153 -7.12 -17.84 -15.95
N LEU A 154 -6.14 -17.93 -15.04
CA LEU A 154 -5.30 -16.82 -14.62
C LEU A 154 -4.21 -16.54 -15.67
N SER A 155 -3.61 -17.58 -16.24
CA SER A 155 -2.66 -17.44 -17.36
C SER A 155 -3.34 -16.82 -18.59
N ALA A 156 -4.59 -17.19 -18.87
CA ALA A 156 -5.38 -16.58 -19.93
C ALA A 156 -5.63 -15.08 -19.69
N ALA A 157 -5.86 -14.67 -18.44
CA ALA A 157 -5.98 -13.25 -18.09
C ALA A 157 -4.67 -12.47 -18.29
N ILE A 158 -3.52 -13.07 -17.98
CA ILE A 158 -2.21 -12.46 -18.25
C ILE A 158 -1.99 -12.32 -19.77
N ALA A 159 -2.26 -13.39 -20.54
CA ALA A 159 -2.14 -13.34 -22.00
C ALA A 159 -3.07 -12.30 -22.64
N GLN A 160 -4.32 -12.19 -22.15
CA GLN A 160 -5.25 -11.16 -22.59
C GLN A 160 -4.70 -9.75 -22.35
N ALA A 161 -3.97 -9.53 -21.25
CA ALA A 161 -3.33 -8.25 -20.97
C ALA A 161 -2.22 -7.92 -21.98
N ASP A 162 -1.49 -8.93 -22.47
CA ASP A 162 -0.46 -8.76 -23.50
C ASP A 162 -1.06 -8.42 -24.88
N ASP A 163 -2.27 -8.90 -25.16
CA ASP A 163 -2.98 -8.67 -26.43
C ASP A 163 -3.73 -7.32 -26.49
N VAL A 164 -3.86 -6.59 -25.37
CA VAL A 164 -4.53 -5.28 -25.38
C VAL A 164 -3.79 -4.32 -26.31
N PRO A 165 -4.46 -3.70 -27.30
CA PRO A 165 -3.84 -2.71 -28.16
C PRO A 165 -3.53 -1.44 -27.36
N LEU A 166 -2.26 -1.06 -27.30
CA LEU A 166 -1.80 0.16 -26.64
C LEU A 166 -1.04 1.06 -27.64
N PRO A 167 -1.10 2.39 -27.46
CA PRO A 167 -0.22 3.32 -28.17
C PRO A 167 1.26 3.01 -27.94
N GLU A 168 2.12 3.51 -28.82
CA GLU A 168 3.57 3.40 -28.65
C GLU A 168 3.99 4.18 -27.38
N THR A 169 4.49 3.49 -26.37
CA THR A 169 4.92 4.02 -25.05
C THR A 169 3.81 4.66 -24.17
N PRO A 170 2.79 3.89 -23.75
CA PRO A 170 1.75 4.40 -22.88
C PRO A 170 2.30 4.65 -21.46
N VAL A 171 1.65 5.57 -20.74
CA VAL A 171 1.94 5.86 -19.33
C VAL A 171 0.83 5.31 -18.46
N ALA A 172 1.17 4.51 -17.45
CA ALA A 172 0.21 4.04 -16.47
C ALA A 172 -0.03 5.08 -15.38
N LEU A 173 -1.30 5.31 -15.03
CA LEU A 173 -1.70 6.06 -13.84
C LEU A 173 -2.53 5.15 -12.92
N HIS A 174 -1.97 4.75 -11.79
CA HIS A 174 -2.62 3.86 -10.83
C HIS A 174 -3.13 4.63 -9.62
N LEU A 175 -4.45 4.73 -9.49
CA LEU A 175 -5.07 5.61 -8.48
C LEU A 175 -5.15 4.99 -7.09
N ARG A 176 -5.14 3.65 -6.98
CA ARG A 176 -5.41 2.85 -5.76
C ARG A 176 -6.60 3.37 -4.93
N ALA A 177 -7.63 2.58 -4.75
CA ALA A 177 -8.74 2.94 -3.86
C ALA A 177 -9.06 1.75 -2.94
N GLY A 178 -10.21 1.12 -3.14
CA GLY A 178 -10.65 -0.03 -2.37
C GLY A 178 -10.77 0.28 -0.88
N ASP A 179 -10.19 -0.58 -0.06
CA ASP A 179 -10.23 -0.54 1.40
C ASP A 179 -9.68 0.75 2.05
N ILE A 180 -8.84 1.52 1.33
CA ILE A 180 -8.29 2.79 1.83
C ILE A 180 -9.31 3.94 1.74
N ILE A 181 -10.16 3.94 0.71
CA ILE A 181 -11.19 4.98 0.50
C ILE A 181 -12.54 4.52 1.04
N TYR A 182 -12.91 3.27 0.75
CA TYR A 182 -14.22 2.70 1.02
C TYR A 182 -14.28 1.83 2.27
N GLY A 183 -13.15 1.22 2.65
CA GLY A 183 -13.10 0.22 3.73
C GLY A 183 -12.55 0.74 5.06
N LYS A 184 -12.23 -0.21 5.95
CA LYS A 184 -11.78 0.04 7.33
C LYS A 184 -10.54 0.94 7.44
N HIS A 185 -9.70 1.00 6.41
CA HIS A 185 -8.47 1.78 6.44
C HIS A 185 -8.72 3.29 6.29
N ARG A 186 -9.90 3.70 5.81
CA ARG A 186 -10.30 5.12 5.72
C ARG A 186 -10.38 5.83 7.07
N PHE A 187 -10.66 5.09 8.14
CA PHE A 187 -10.77 5.62 9.51
C PHE A 187 -9.42 5.88 10.19
N GLY A 188 -8.32 5.86 9.44
CA GLY A 188 -6.99 6.18 9.93
C GLY A 188 -6.14 6.85 8.86
N ALA A 189 -5.01 7.40 9.27
CA ALA A 189 -4.16 8.21 8.38
C ALA A 189 -2.97 7.45 7.76
N ARG A 190 -2.80 6.16 8.09
CA ARG A 190 -1.58 5.38 7.77
C ARG A 190 -1.32 5.24 6.26
N PHE A 191 -2.38 5.23 5.45
CA PHE A 191 -2.29 4.90 4.03
C PHE A 191 -2.46 6.09 3.08
N THR A 192 -2.39 7.33 3.61
CA THR A 192 -2.54 8.56 2.82
C THR A 192 -1.62 8.60 1.60
N ARG A 193 -0.38 8.10 1.72
CA ARG A 193 0.61 8.08 0.62
C ARG A 193 0.45 6.94 -0.39
N LYS A 194 -0.51 6.03 -0.18
CA LYS A 194 -0.75 4.93 -1.13
C LYS A 194 -1.69 5.31 -2.26
N VAL A 195 -2.45 6.38 -2.10
CA VAL A 195 -3.53 6.79 -3.00
C VAL A 195 -3.17 8.12 -3.64
N ILE A 196 -3.38 8.23 -4.95
CA ILE A 196 -3.29 9.52 -5.64
C ILE A 196 -4.65 10.22 -5.50
N SER A 197 -4.68 11.35 -4.80
CA SER A 197 -5.93 12.13 -4.72
C SER A 197 -6.37 12.62 -6.10
N LEU A 198 -7.69 12.66 -6.35
CA LEU A 198 -8.22 12.98 -7.68
C LEU A 198 -7.79 14.35 -8.23
N PRO A 199 -7.66 15.43 -7.41
CA PRO A 199 -7.07 16.68 -7.90
C PRO A 199 -5.65 16.52 -8.46
N ILE A 200 -4.84 15.65 -7.85
CA ILE A 200 -3.46 15.41 -8.32
C ILE A 200 -3.46 14.51 -9.55
N ALA A 201 -4.33 13.50 -9.60
CA ALA A 201 -4.52 12.68 -10.79
C ALA A 201 -4.90 13.52 -12.02
N ARG A 202 -5.85 14.46 -11.86
CA ARG A 202 -6.22 15.46 -12.87
C ARG A 202 -4.99 16.21 -13.41
N GLN A 203 -4.20 16.81 -12.52
CA GLN A 203 -3.02 17.59 -12.88
C GLN A 203 -1.94 16.74 -13.57
N LEU A 204 -1.79 15.47 -13.19
CA LEU A 204 -0.91 14.53 -13.87
C LEU A 204 -1.41 14.22 -15.29
N ILE A 205 -2.70 13.92 -15.45
CA ILE A 205 -3.29 13.62 -16.77
C ILE A 205 -3.16 14.82 -17.70
N GLU A 206 -3.52 16.02 -17.25
CA GLU A 206 -3.37 17.26 -18.03
C GLU A 206 -1.94 17.44 -18.53
N ARG A 207 -0.96 17.36 -17.60
CA ARG A 207 0.47 17.48 -17.93
C ARG A 207 0.95 16.43 -18.93
N LEU A 208 0.57 15.16 -18.74
CA LEU A 208 0.98 14.07 -19.63
C LEU A 208 0.38 14.24 -21.03
N LYS A 209 -0.87 14.68 -21.12
CA LYS A 209 -1.53 14.96 -22.40
C LYS A 209 -0.93 16.16 -23.12
N GLU A 210 -0.55 17.23 -22.40
CA GLU A 210 0.19 18.37 -22.97
C GLU A 210 1.54 17.93 -23.58
N GLN A 211 2.14 16.87 -23.05
CA GLN A 211 3.36 16.25 -23.57
C GLN A 211 3.10 15.27 -24.73
N GLY A 212 1.85 15.14 -25.19
CA GLY A 212 1.47 14.20 -26.25
C GLY A 212 1.47 12.73 -25.81
N ARG A 213 1.50 12.44 -24.50
CA ARG A 213 1.54 11.07 -23.97
C ARG A 213 0.13 10.51 -23.80
N SER A 214 -0.02 9.22 -24.09
CA SER A 214 -1.25 8.46 -23.85
C SER A 214 -1.27 7.90 -22.43
N VAL A 215 -2.38 8.05 -21.72
CA VAL A 215 -2.54 7.60 -20.33
C VAL A 215 -3.45 6.38 -20.27
N VAL A 216 -2.96 5.31 -19.64
CA VAL A 216 -3.73 4.12 -19.24
C VAL A 216 -4.06 4.25 -17.75
N LEU A 217 -5.34 4.38 -17.45
CA LEU A 217 -5.87 4.57 -16.11
C LEU A 217 -6.23 3.24 -15.46
N PHE A 218 -5.63 2.99 -14.30
CA PHE A 218 -5.94 1.87 -13.41
C PHE A 218 -6.68 2.40 -12.17
N SER A 219 -8.01 2.31 -12.20
CA SER A 219 -8.90 2.76 -11.12
C SER A 219 -9.78 1.60 -10.66
N GLN A 220 -9.84 1.39 -9.35
CA GLN A 220 -10.74 0.41 -8.73
C GLN A 220 -12.17 0.96 -8.55
N ASP A 221 -12.38 2.24 -8.83
CA ASP A 221 -13.69 2.89 -8.78
C ASP A 221 -14.19 3.17 -10.21
N PRO A 222 -15.30 2.52 -10.62
CA PRO A 222 -15.89 2.71 -11.95
C PRO A 222 -16.36 4.14 -12.22
N ALA A 223 -16.88 4.86 -11.20
CA ALA A 223 -17.34 6.23 -11.36
C ALA A 223 -16.16 7.19 -11.60
N VAL A 224 -15.03 6.96 -10.92
CA VAL A 224 -13.78 7.70 -11.16
C VAL A 224 -13.19 7.38 -12.52
N ALA A 225 -13.22 6.10 -12.92
CA ALA A 225 -12.75 5.69 -14.24
C ALA A 225 -13.56 6.35 -15.36
N GLN A 226 -14.89 6.33 -15.24
CA GLN A 226 -15.80 7.01 -16.17
C GLN A 226 -15.56 8.51 -16.21
N LEU A 227 -15.41 9.16 -15.05
CA LEU A 227 -15.13 10.59 -14.96
C LEU A 227 -13.90 10.98 -15.79
N PHE A 228 -12.76 10.31 -15.57
CA PHE A 228 -11.53 10.65 -16.28
C PHE A 228 -11.55 10.22 -17.75
N ARG A 229 -12.28 9.15 -18.10
CA ARG A 229 -12.50 8.78 -19.49
C ARG A 229 -13.24 9.88 -20.25
N GLU A 230 -14.34 10.37 -19.70
CA GLU A 230 -15.15 11.40 -20.36
C GLU A 230 -14.46 12.76 -20.41
N GLU A 231 -13.71 13.12 -19.37
CA GLU A 231 -13.07 14.43 -19.28
C GLU A 231 -11.75 14.50 -20.07
N TYR A 232 -11.00 13.40 -20.16
CA TYR A 232 -9.67 13.39 -20.75
C TYR A 232 -9.45 12.32 -21.83
N GLY A 233 -10.42 11.46 -22.13
CA GLY A 233 -10.24 10.40 -23.13
C GLY A 233 -9.10 9.43 -22.80
N VAL A 234 -8.85 9.17 -21.50
CA VAL A 234 -7.85 8.17 -21.09
C VAL A 234 -8.31 6.76 -21.45
N ILE A 235 -7.35 5.85 -21.65
CA ILE A 235 -7.62 4.42 -21.82
C ILE A 235 -7.90 3.85 -20.43
N VAL A 236 -9.05 3.22 -20.21
CA VAL A 236 -9.38 2.63 -18.90
C VAL A 236 -9.09 1.13 -18.94
N ALA A 237 -8.17 0.68 -18.08
CA ALA A 237 -7.75 -0.73 -18.05
C ALA A 237 -8.92 -1.70 -17.78
N ALA A 238 -9.86 -1.29 -16.92
CA ALA A 238 -11.02 -2.10 -16.55
C ALA A 238 -11.96 -2.41 -17.74
N ASP A 239 -11.96 -1.60 -18.81
CA ASP A 239 -12.77 -1.86 -20.01
C ASP A 239 -12.28 -3.07 -20.79
N THR A 240 -11.01 -3.41 -20.64
CA THR A 240 -10.34 -4.51 -21.33
C THR A 240 -10.10 -5.72 -20.43
N ALA A 241 -10.39 -5.60 -19.13
CA ALA A 241 -10.11 -6.63 -18.15
C ALA A 241 -11.15 -7.78 -18.17
N PRO A 242 -10.74 -9.01 -17.83
CA PRO A 242 -11.67 -10.10 -17.60
C PRO A 242 -12.62 -9.76 -16.45
N GLN A 243 -13.88 -10.14 -16.58
CA GLN A 243 -14.92 -9.85 -15.58
C GLN A 243 -15.11 -11.02 -14.62
N GLY A 244 -15.53 -10.73 -13.39
CA GLY A 244 -16.03 -11.70 -12.42
C GLY A 244 -15.00 -12.36 -11.50
N ASP A 245 -13.75 -12.56 -11.94
CA ASP A 245 -12.68 -13.12 -11.12
C ASP A 245 -11.70 -12.02 -10.63
N PRO A 246 -11.70 -11.67 -9.32
CA PRO A 246 -10.82 -10.63 -8.79
C PRO A 246 -9.33 -10.95 -8.89
N VAL A 247 -8.94 -12.22 -8.86
CA VAL A 247 -7.53 -12.63 -8.98
C VAL A 247 -7.09 -12.50 -10.43
N ALA A 248 -7.92 -12.98 -11.37
CA ALA A 248 -7.67 -12.83 -12.80
C ALA A 248 -7.59 -11.35 -13.20
N GLN A 249 -8.51 -10.53 -12.70
CA GLN A 249 -8.49 -9.08 -12.93
C GLN A 249 -7.21 -8.43 -12.37
N ALA A 250 -6.79 -8.79 -11.16
CA ALA A 250 -5.58 -8.24 -10.56
C ALA A 250 -4.31 -8.62 -11.34
N LEU A 251 -4.19 -9.87 -11.79
CA LEU A 251 -3.08 -10.33 -12.62
C LEU A 251 -3.08 -9.66 -13.99
N PHE A 252 -4.26 -9.54 -14.62
CA PHE A 252 -4.45 -8.77 -15.85
C PHE A 252 -3.97 -7.32 -15.69
N GLU A 253 -4.40 -6.63 -14.64
CA GLU A 253 -4.03 -5.22 -14.42
C GLU A 253 -2.52 -5.06 -14.16
N ILE A 254 -1.89 -5.98 -13.42
CA ILE A 254 -0.43 -5.97 -13.20
C ILE A 254 0.31 -6.17 -14.52
N ALA A 255 -0.08 -7.17 -15.31
CA ALA A 255 0.54 -7.46 -16.60
C ALA A 255 0.36 -6.31 -17.61
N LEU A 256 -0.85 -5.73 -17.70
CA LEU A 256 -1.11 -4.60 -18.58
C LEU A 256 -0.31 -3.36 -18.16
N MET A 257 -0.23 -3.10 -16.85
CA MET A 257 0.54 -1.97 -16.32
C MET A 257 2.05 -2.14 -16.58
N ALA A 258 2.57 -3.37 -16.53
CA ALA A 258 3.97 -3.67 -16.84
C ALA A 258 4.35 -3.40 -18.30
N ARG A 259 3.37 -3.25 -19.20
CA ARG A 259 3.60 -2.86 -20.61
C ARG A 259 3.77 -1.34 -20.80
N CYS A 260 3.55 -0.54 -19.76
CA CYS A 260 3.71 0.91 -19.80
C CYS A 260 5.16 1.31 -19.51
N GLY A 261 5.69 2.31 -20.21
CA GLY A 261 7.09 2.76 -20.01
C GLY A 261 7.33 3.51 -18.69
N GLU A 262 6.27 4.08 -18.13
CA GLU A 262 6.27 4.79 -16.85
C GLU A 262 4.99 4.45 -16.07
N VAL A 263 5.11 4.36 -14.74
CA VAL A 263 4.00 4.08 -13.83
C VAL A 263 3.93 5.18 -12.77
N TYR A 264 2.91 6.02 -12.87
CA TYR A 264 2.58 7.00 -11.83
C TYR A 264 1.67 6.36 -10.79
N ALA A 265 2.17 6.23 -9.56
CA ALA A 265 1.43 5.62 -8.47
C ALA A 265 1.89 6.17 -7.11
N GLY A 266 1.02 6.11 -6.10
CA GLY A 266 1.48 6.16 -4.71
C GLY A 266 2.28 4.90 -4.34
N ASN A 267 2.48 4.67 -3.04
CA ASN A 267 3.16 3.46 -2.53
C ASN A 267 2.27 2.19 -2.61
N SER A 268 1.81 1.85 -3.81
CA SER A 268 1.02 0.66 -4.16
C SER A 268 1.93 -0.47 -4.61
N VAL A 269 1.74 -1.65 -4.02
CA VAL A 269 2.54 -2.84 -4.33
C VAL A 269 2.24 -3.37 -5.73
N PHE A 270 1.01 -3.20 -6.23
CA PHE A 270 0.65 -3.59 -7.60
C PHE A 270 1.47 -2.78 -8.60
N ALA A 271 1.61 -1.47 -8.37
CA ALA A 271 2.42 -0.60 -9.21
C ALA A 271 3.91 -0.91 -9.11
N GLN A 272 4.42 -1.26 -7.92
CA GLN A 272 5.80 -1.68 -7.73
C GLN A 272 6.12 -2.95 -8.51
N ILE A 273 5.25 -3.95 -8.47
CA ILE A 273 5.45 -5.21 -9.19
C ILE A 273 5.32 -4.99 -10.68
N ALA A 274 4.34 -4.21 -11.13
CA ALA A 274 4.21 -3.90 -12.55
C ALA A 274 5.46 -3.18 -13.09
N ALA A 275 5.97 -2.18 -12.37
CA ALA A 275 7.21 -1.50 -12.72
C ALA A 275 8.42 -2.43 -12.66
N LEU A 276 8.46 -3.37 -11.70
CA LEU A 276 9.52 -4.38 -11.59
C LEU A 276 9.51 -5.33 -12.80
N ILE A 277 8.34 -5.86 -13.17
CA ILE A 277 8.13 -6.76 -14.30
C ILE A 277 8.43 -6.05 -15.62
N GLY A 278 7.93 -4.83 -15.79
CA GLY A 278 8.08 -4.02 -17.01
C GLY A 278 9.43 -3.32 -17.16
N GLU A 279 10.27 -3.38 -16.13
CA GLU A 279 11.48 -2.55 -16.00
C GLU A 279 11.21 -1.04 -16.21
N SER A 280 10.01 -0.60 -15.80
CA SER A 280 9.49 0.75 -15.99
C SER A 280 9.85 1.66 -14.82
N ALA A 281 9.90 2.97 -15.07
CA ALA A 281 10.06 3.94 -13.99
C ALA A 281 8.80 4.01 -13.13
N LEU A 282 8.93 3.76 -11.82
CA LEU A 282 7.87 4.03 -10.84
C LEU A 282 8.01 5.46 -10.31
N ILE A 283 7.05 6.32 -10.63
CA ILE A 283 7.09 7.75 -10.33
C ILE A 283 6.06 8.08 -9.25
N ASP A 284 6.55 8.46 -8.07
CA ASP A 284 5.71 9.02 -7.00
C ASP A 284 5.23 10.43 -7.43
N PRO A 285 3.92 10.76 -7.32
CA PRO A 285 3.43 12.11 -7.56
C PRO A 285 4.17 13.20 -6.77
N GLU A 286 4.75 12.89 -5.61
CA GLU A 286 5.60 13.80 -4.83
C GLU A 286 6.87 14.23 -5.59
N ALA A 287 7.37 13.42 -6.52
CA ALA A 287 8.52 13.76 -7.37
C ALA A 287 8.15 14.76 -8.48
N VAL A 288 6.88 14.83 -8.87
CA VAL A 288 6.37 15.80 -9.87
C VAL A 288 5.88 17.08 -9.21
N PHE A 289 5.07 16.92 -8.18
CA PHE A 289 4.52 18.00 -7.39
C PHE A 289 4.87 17.72 -5.94
N ASP A 290 5.77 18.53 -5.35
CA ASP A 290 6.08 18.37 -3.94
C ASP A 290 4.81 18.51 -3.06
N ARG A 291 4.90 18.06 -1.81
CA ARG A 291 3.76 18.08 -0.86
C ARG A 291 3.11 19.45 -0.69
N ALA A 292 3.90 20.52 -0.71
CA ALA A 292 3.36 21.87 -0.55
C ALA A 292 2.61 22.32 -1.82
N ARG A 293 3.11 21.93 -3.00
CA ARG A 293 2.43 22.16 -4.28
C ARG A 293 1.16 21.33 -4.39
N GLN A 294 1.19 20.04 -4.02
CA GLN A 294 -0.01 19.19 -4.00
C GLN A 294 -1.11 19.79 -3.13
N ALA A 295 -0.78 20.25 -1.92
CA ALA A 295 -1.76 20.88 -1.03
C ALA A 295 -2.42 22.12 -1.66
N LYS A 296 -1.64 22.95 -2.38
CA LYS A 296 -2.17 24.12 -3.10
C LYS A 296 -3.07 23.71 -4.26
N LEU A 297 -2.69 22.70 -5.05
CA LEU A 297 -3.49 22.18 -6.16
C LEU A 297 -4.81 21.59 -5.66
N ILE A 298 -4.78 20.82 -4.58
CA ILE A 298 -5.97 20.28 -3.94
C ILE A 298 -6.89 21.41 -3.43
N GLU A 299 -6.35 22.40 -2.71
CA GLU A 299 -7.15 23.53 -2.23
C GLU A 299 -7.77 24.31 -3.40
N PHE A 300 -7.00 24.54 -4.45
CA PHE A 300 -7.47 25.22 -5.64
C PHE A 300 -8.60 24.45 -6.34
N ASP A 301 -8.44 23.14 -6.54
CA ASP A 301 -9.44 22.28 -7.19
C ASP A 301 -10.73 22.13 -6.37
N LEU A 302 -10.60 22.01 -5.04
CA LEU A 302 -11.74 21.82 -4.16
C LEU A 302 -12.55 23.10 -3.90
N PHE A 303 -11.90 24.27 -3.81
CA PHE A 303 -12.57 25.53 -3.42
C PHE A 303 -12.74 26.55 -4.53
N ARG A 304 -11.88 26.55 -5.56
CA ARG A 304 -11.85 27.64 -6.56
C ARG A 304 -12.24 27.21 -7.95
N HIS A 305 -12.08 25.93 -8.30
CA HIS A 305 -12.53 25.43 -9.59
C HIS A 305 -14.01 25.08 -9.59
N ARG A 306 -14.76 25.69 -10.52
CA ARG A 306 -16.05 25.15 -10.98
C ARG A 306 -15.76 23.92 -11.84
N ARG A 307 -15.62 22.78 -11.19
CA ARG A 307 -15.55 21.47 -11.87
C ARG A 307 -16.87 21.23 -12.61
N GLN A 308 -16.80 20.70 -13.83
CA GLN A 308 -18.01 20.30 -14.56
C GLN A 308 -18.72 19.12 -13.87
N LYS A 309 -17.94 18.21 -13.25
CA LYS A 309 -18.44 17.07 -12.50
C LYS A 309 -17.82 17.00 -11.11
N ALA A 310 -18.65 16.69 -10.12
CA ALA A 310 -18.19 16.46 -8.75
C ALA A 310 -17.49 15.11 -8.64
N TYR A 311 -16.47 15.03 -7.78
CA TYR A 311 -15.89 13.75 -7.39
C TYR A 311 -16.86 12.99 -6.47
N PRO A 312 -16.77 11.65 -6.43
CA PRO A 312 -17.45 10.88 -5.39
C PRO A 312 -17.14 11.43 -3.99
N ALA A 313 -18.11 11.32 -3.08
CA ALA A 313 -18.01 11.94 -1.75
C ALA A 313 -16.74 11.50 -1.00
N LEU A 314 -16.48 10.21 -0.89
CA LEU A 314 -15.32 9.69 -0.17
C LEU A 314 -13.98 10.06 -0.83
N HIS A 315 -13.94 10.17 -2.16
CA HIS A 315 -12.77 10.70 -2.86
C HIS A 315 -12.57 12.20 -2.60
N THR A 316 -13.64 12.97 -2.47
CA THR A 316 -13.57 14.39 -2.06
C THR A 316 -13.04 14.50 -0.64
N ALA A 317 -13.54 13.67 0.28
CA ALA A 317 -13.08 13.64 1.66
C ALA A 317 -11.59 13.32 1.76
N PHE A 318 -11.16 12.27 1.06
CA PHE A 318 -9.76 11.86 1.01
C PHE A 318 -8.84 12.91 0.39
N ALA A 319 -9.28 13.58 -0.69
CA ALA A 319 -8.51 14.66 -1.30
C ALA A 319 -8.30 15.80 -0.30
N ALA A 320 -9.36 16.23 0.39
CA ALA A 320 -9.28 17.28 1.40
C ALA A 320 -8.34 16.89 2.55
N TRP A 321 -8.43 15.66 3.06
CA TRP A 321 -7.49 15.11 4.05
C TRP A 321 -6.03 15.15 3.57
N SER A 322 -5.78 14.67 2.35
CA SER A 322 -4.44 14.62 1.75
C SER A 322 -3.83 16.01 1.58
N GLY A 323 -4.65 17.03 1.27
CA GLY A 323 -4.21 18.42 1.23
C GLY A 323 -3.98 19.04 2.61
N ALA A 324 -4.70 18.57 3.64
CA ALA A 324 -4.57 19.08 5.01
C ALA A 324 -3.31 18.57 5.73
N GLU A 325 -2.94 17.31 5.50
CA GLU A 325 -1.81 16.64 6.18
C GLU A 325 -0.51 17.46 6.19
N PRO A 326 0.03 17.93 5.05
CA PRO A 326 1.26 18.73 5.03
C PRO A 326 1.11 20.10 5.70
N GLN A 327 -0.11 20.55 5.98
CA GLN A 327 -0.42 21.87 6.54
C GLN A 327 -0.63 21.86 8.06
N PHE A 328 -0.81 20.69 8.71
CA PHE A 328 -1.12 20.60 10.15
C PHE A 328 -0.17 21.38 11.07
N ARG A 329 1.11 21.53 10.70
CA ARG A 329 2.08 22.33 11.47
C ARG A 329 2.27 23.74 10.92
N ARG A 330 2.32 23.88 9.59
CA ARG A 330 2.74 25.11 8.91
C ARG A 330 1.61 26.12 8.73
N ALA A 331 0.38 25.64 8.59
CA ALA A 331 -0.80 26.48 8.32
C ALA A 331 -2.06 25.83 8.93
N PRO A 332 -2.17 25.79 10.27
CA PRO A 332 -3.26 25.07 10.96
C PRO A 332 -4.65 25.56 10.52
N GLU A 333 -4.83 26.86 10.27
CA GLU A 333 -6.10 27.42 9.76
C GLU A 333 -6.49 26.86 8.39
N ARG A 334 -5.54 26.75 7.46
CA ARG A 334 -5.80 26.14 6.14
C ARG A 334 -6.09 24.66 6.28
N ALA A 335 -5.37 23.98 7.17
CA ALA A 335 -5.60 22.57 7.45
C ALA A 335 -7.00 22.33 8.04
N MET A 336 -7.46 23.18 8.97
CA MET A 336 -8.81 23.07 9.55
C MET A 336 -9.90 23.17 8.49
N ARG A 337 -9.83 24.16 7.58
CA ARG A 337 -10.81 24.27 6.48
C ARG A 337 -10.87 23.01 5.61
N LEU A 338 -9.72 22.40 5.32
CA LEU A 338 -9.66 21.17 4.55
C LEU A 338 -10.18 19.96 5.34
N VAL A 339 -9.89 19.86 6.65
CA VAL A 339 -10.45 18.79 7.49
C VAL A 339 -11.96 18.94 7.67
N GLU A 340 -12.49 20.17 7.72
CA GLU A 340 -13.93 20.43 7.72
C GLU A 340 -14.60 19.97 6.43
N VAL A 341 -13.96 20.18 5.27
CA VAL A 341 -14.41 19.58 4.01
C VAL A 341 -14.33 18.05 4.06
N ALA A 342 -13.24 17.49 4.61
CA ALA A 342 -13.09 16.05 4.73
C ALA A 342 -14.22 15.43 5.56
N LEU A 343 -14.53 16.02 6.72
CA LEU A 343 -15.61 15.60 7.60
C LEU A 343 -16.99 15.76 6.96
N LYS A 344 -17.23 16.84 6.22
CA LYS A 344 -18.49 17.05 5.49
C LYS A 344 -18.79 15.92 4.50
N TYR A 345 -17.78 15.43 3.78
CA TYR A 345 -17.95 14.40 2.76
C TYR A 345 -17.74 12.97 3.28
N ASP A 346 -17.22 12.82 4.49
CA ASP A 346 -17.11 11.54 5.21
C ASP A 346 -17.41 11.75 6.71
N PRO A 347 -18.69 11.92 7.07
CA PRO A 347 -19.11 12.28 8.43
C PRO A 347 -18.88 11.18 9.46
N ASP A 348 -18.64 9.94 9.02
CA ASP A 348 -18.41 8.80 9.91
C ASP A 348 -16.93 8.68 10.33
N ASN A 349 -16.07 9.52 9.74
CA ASN A 349 -14.64 9.44 9.92
C ASN A 349 -14.19 10.15 11.20
N VAL A 350 -14.26 9.41 12.30
CA VAL A 350 -13.83 9.90 13.62
C VAL A 350 -12.37 10.38 13.67
N CYS A 351 -11.51 9.93 12.75
CA CYS A 351 -10.15 10.45 12.67
C CYS A 351 -10.13 11.94 12.30
N TYR A 352 -11.06 12.39 11.46
CA TYR A 352 -11.19 13.79 11.08
C TYR A 352 -11.74 14.64 12.23
N VAL A 353 -12.72 14.12 12.99
CA VAL A 353 -13.24 14.77 14.20
C VAL A 353 -12.12 15.01 15.22
N LEU A 354 -11.36 13.97 15.57
CA LEU A 354 -10.26 14.08 16.53
C LEU A 354 -9.16 15.02 16.04
N LYS A 355 -8.83 14.98 14.74
CA LYS A 355 -7.85 15.89 14.15
C LYS A 355 -8.32 17.34 14.22
N LEU A 356 -9.57 17.62 13.87
CA LEU A 356 -10.13 18.97 13.88
C LEU A 356 -10.21 19.53 15.30
N ALA A 357 -10.68 18.73 16.27
CA ALA A 357 -10.68 19.10 17.69
C ALA A 357 -9.27 19.45 18.17
N SER A 358 -8.27 18.63 17.83
CA SER A 358 -6.88 18.89 18.19
C SER A 358 -6.32 20.17 17.55
N LEU A 359 -6.62 20.44 16.28
CA LEU A 359 -6.21 21.68 15.63
C LEU A 359 -6.82 22.90 16.31
N ARG A 360 -8.11 22.84 16.67
CA ARG A 360 -8.80 23.90 17.42
C ARG A 360 -8.14 24.15 18.77
N CYS A 361 -7.90 23.11 19.57
CA CYS A 361 -7.15 23.20 20.83
C CYS A 361 -5.77 23.86 20.66
N ARG A 362 -5.00 23.47 19.63
CA ARG A 362 -3.68 24.06 19.34
C ARG A 362 -3.73 25.55 19.00
N THR A 363 -4.86 26.04 18.51
CA THR A 363 -5.09 27.46 18.20
C THR A 363 -5.81 28.20 19.32
N GLY A 364 -5.95 27.61 20.51
CA GLY A 364 -6.62 28.22 21.67
C GLY A 364 -8.15 28.14 21.63
N ARG A 365 -8.74 27.46 20.65
CA ARG A 365 -10.20 27.35 20.44
C ARG A 365 -10.78 26.12 21.13
N VAL A 366 -10.52 25.98 22.43
CA VAL A 366 -10.91 24.79 23.21
C VAL A 366 -12.43 24.63 23.28
N ALA A 367 -13.18 25.72 23.44
CA ALA A 367 -14.65 25.67 23.45
C ALA A 367 -15.23 25.11 22.13
N GLU A 368 -14.73 25.55 20.97
CA GLU A 368 -15.12 25.01 19.67
C GLU A 368 -14.71 23.54 19.48
N ALA A 369 -13.64 23.11 20.14
CA ALA A 369 -13.21 21.72 20.12
C ALA A 369 -14.14 20.83 20.96
N ASN A 370 -14.56 21.28 22.14
CA ASN A 370 -15.54 20.57 22.96
C ASN A 370 -16.90 20.45 22.24
N ALA A 371 -17.41 21.57 21.71
CA ALA A 371 -18.68 21.58 20.99
C ALA A 371 -18.69 20.60 19.80
N LEU A 372 -17.55 20.46 19.09
CA LEU A 372 -17.41 19.47 18.03
C LEU A 372 -17.46 18.03 18.56
N ILE A 373 -16.79 17.76 19.68
CA ILE A 373 -16.76 16.41 20.27
C ILE A 373 -18.14 16.02 20.78
N ASP A 374 -18.88 16.93 21.41
CA ASP A 374 -20.26 16.68 21.83
C ASP A 374 -21.17 16.41 20.62
N ALA A 375 -21.15 17.31 19.64
CA ALA A 375 -21.98 17.20 18.46
C ALA A 375 -21.72 15.92 17.66
N GLU A 376 -20.45 15.51 17.50
CA GLU A 376 -20.09 14.37 16.64
C GLU A 376 -19.99 13.04 17.38
N LEU A 377 -19.73 13.02 18.69
CA LEU A 377 -19.52 11.76 19.44
C LEU A 377 -20.57 11.48 20.51
N ALA A 378 -21.31 12.47 20.98
CA ALA A 378 -22.34 12.30 22.02
C ALA A 378 -23.76 12.37 21.43
N ASP A 379 -24.04 13.36 20.58
CA ASP A 379 -25.40 13.72 20.19
C ASP A 379 -25.91 13.03 18.92
N ARG A 380 -25.04 12.29 18.21
CA ARG A 380 -25.43 11.55 17.00
C ARG A 380 -26.11 10.24 17.33
N ALA A 381 -27.03 9.80 16.45
CA ALA A 381 -27.68 8.50 16.53
C ALA A 381 -26.67 7.33 16.57
N ASP A 382 -25.52 7.48 15.90
CA ASP A 382 -24.40 6.54 15.89
C ASP A 382 -23.25 6.94 16.84
N GLY A 383 -23.46 7.94 17.70
CA GLY A 383 -22.44 8.54 18.56
C GLY A 383 -21.71 7.53 19.44
N ARG A 384 -22.42 6.51 19.95
CA ARG A 384 -21.80 5.40 20.71
C ARG A 384 -20.73 4.66 19.90
N GLN A 385 -21.00 4.36 18.63
CA GLN A 385 -20.05 3.65 17.76
C GLN A 385 -18.87 4.57 17.42
N MET A 386 -19.14 5.84 17.10
CA MET A 386 -18.09 6.82 16.84
C MET A 386 -17.18 7.01 18.06
N ARG A 387 -17.75 7.13 19.27
CA ARG A 387 -17.02 7.20 20.53
C ARG A 387 -16.13 5.98 20.74
N LEU A 388 -16.63 4.76 20.54
CA LEU A 388 -15.81 3.55 20.64
C LEU A 388 -14.64 3.55 19.65
N ARG A 389 -14.86 4.00 18.41
CA ARG A 389 -13.77 4.15 17.41
C ARG A 389 -12.77 5.23 17.83
N ALA A 390 -13.22 6.36 18.39
CA ALA A 390 -12.37 7.42 18.91
C ALA A 390 -11.44 6.87 20.02
N LEU A 391 -12.02 6.17 21.00
CA LEU A 391 -11.28 5.55 22.09
C LEU A 391 -10.22 4.56 21.56
N GLY A 392 -10.60 3.71 20.60
CA GLY A 392 -9.66 2.78 19.96
C GLY A 392 -8.50 3.48 19.23
N LEU A 393 -8.77 4.60 18.56
CA LEU A 393 -7.73 5.39 17.88
C LEU A 393 -6.77 6.08 18.86
N LEU A 394 -7.30 6.74 19.89
CA LEU A 394 -6.50 7.43 20.90
C LEU A 394 -5.69 6.43 21.76
N HIS A 395 -6.27 5.28 22.09
CA HIS A 395 -5.56 4.21 22.78
C HIS A 395 -4.38 3.69 21.94
N ARG A 396 -4.61 3.33 20.66
CA ARG A 396 -3.54 2.91 19.74
C ARG A 396 -2.47 3.99 19.56
N ALA A 397 -2.85 5.27 19.54
CA ALA A 397 -1.91 6.38 19.49
C ALA A 397 -0.98 6.42 20.71
N GLY A 398 -1.42 5.94 21.88
CA GLY A 398 -0.57 5.77 23.06
C GLY A 398 0.41 4.59 22.97
N LEU A 399 0.03 3.52 22.26
CA LEU A 399 0.85 2.32 22.11
C LEU A 399 1.94 2.43 21.04
N VAL A 400 1.63 3.06 19.90
CA VAL A 400 2.46 2.98 18.68
C VAL A 400 3.60 4.03 18.66
N GLY A 401 3.66 4.94 19.64
CA GLY A 401 4.67 6.00 19.68
C GLY A 401 4.64 6.91 18.44
N ALA A 402 5.76 7.57 18.09
CA ALA A 402 5.83 8.69 17.14
C ALA A 402 5.33 8.42 15.69
N GLY A 403 4.98 7.18 15.32
CA GLY A 403 4.55 6.79 13.96
C GLY A 403 3.07 6.99 13.62
N SER A 404 2.20 7.23 14.61
CA SER A 404 0.77 7.51 14.34
C SER A 404 0.52 9.02 14.19
N VAL A 405 -0.24 9.41 13.17
CA VAL A 405 -0.64 10.81 12.91
C VAL A 405 -1.35 11.42 14.12
N LEU A 406 -2.00 10.60 14.95
CA LEU A 406 -2.77 11.01 16.12
C LEU A 406 -1.99 11.11 17.44
N VAL A 407 -0.72 10.68 17.50
CA VAL A 407 0.04 10.68 18.78
C VAL A 407 0.19 12.08 19.34
N ARG A 408 0.53 13.04 18.46
CA ARG A 408 0.65 14.44 18.86
C ARG A 408 -0.71 15.03 19.19
N ASP A 409 -1.76 14.61 18.48
CA ASP A 409 -3.10 15.11 18.73
C ASP A 409 -3.63 14.63 20.07
N ARG A 410 -3.36 13.37 20.46
CA ARG A 410 -3.67 12.86 21.79
C ARG A 410 -3.07 13.73 22.88
N LYS A 411 -1.77 14.06 22.79
CA LYS A 411 -1.12 14.92 23.79
C LYS A 411 -1.75 16.31 23.88
N VAL A 412 -2.13 16.88 22.73
CA VAL A 412 -2.85 18.16 22.70
C VAL A 412 -4.19 18.05 23.41
N LEU A 413 -4.95 16.99 23.17
CA LEU A 413 -6.25 16.76 23.79
C LEU A 413 -6.11 16.47 25.29
N GLU A 414 -5.07 15.76 25.72
CA GLU A 414 -4.72 15.57 27.13
C GLU A 414 -4.45 16.89 27.83
N ASN A 415 -3.62 17.76 27.25
CA ASN A 415 -3.36 19.08 27.80
C ASN A 415 -4.63 19.93 27.89
N ALA A 416 -5.51 19.87 26.87
CA ALA A 416 -6.78 20.60 26.88
C ALA A 416 -7.73 20.08 27.98
N ALA A 417 -7.77 18.77 28.19
CA ALA A 417 -8.57 18.12 29.24
C ALA A 417 -8.15 18.49 30.67
N GLU A 418 -6.89 18.89 30.89
CA GLU A 418 -6.41 19.35 32.21
C GLU A 418 -6.86 20.78 32.51
N THR A 419 -7.09 21.57 31.48
CA THR A 419 -7.45 22.99 31.60
C THR A 419 -8.95 23.25 31.56
N ASP A 420 -9.74 22.30 31.03
CA ASP A 420 -11.16 22.46 30.79
C ASP A 420 -11.92 21.14 31.03
N GLY A 421 -13.02 21.21 31.78
CA GLY A 421 -13.83 20.04 32.20
C GLY A 421 -14.86 19.56 31.17
N GLY A 422 -14.77 19.98 29.91
CA GLY A 422 -15.76 19.69 28.88
C GLY A 422 -15.68 18.29 28.25
N ALA A 423 -16.28 18.15 27.07
CA ALA A 423 -16.37 16.92 26.29
C ALA A 423 -15.03 16.19 26.09
N ILE A 424 -13.96 16.96 25.86
CA ILE A 424 -12.60 16.45 25.68
C ILE A 424 -12.10 15.81 26.97
N ALA A 425 -12.35 16.42 28.13
CA ALA A 425 -11.96 15.83 29.41
C ALA A 425 -12.68 14.50 29.65
N GLN A 426 -13.98 14.44 29.38
CA GLN A 426 -14.73 13.18 29.49
C GLN A 426 -14.20 12.12 28.52
N LEU A 427 -13.90 12.48 27.28
CA LEU A 427 -13.31 11.56 26.31
C LEU A 427 -11.95 11.02 26.79
N MET A 428 -11.09 11.87 27.36
CA MET A 428 -9.78 11.47 27.84
C MET A 428 -9.85 10.61 29.12
N GLN A 429 -10.82 10.86 30.00
CA GLN A 429 -11.11 9.98 31.14
C GLN A 429 -11.51 8.58 30.67
N ASP A 430 -12.36 8.49 29.65
CA ASP A 430 -12.78 7.21 29.07
C ASP A 430 -11.60 6.44 28.43
N VAL A 431 -10.65 7.15 27.80
CA VAL A 431 -9.41 6.54 27.28
C VAL A 431 -8.60 5.93 28.41
N ARG A 432 -8.38 6.66 29.52
CA ARG A 432 -7.64 6.15 30.70
C ARG A 432 -8.35 4.95 31.32
N ALA A 433 -9.68 4.98 31.40
CA ALA A 433 -10.48 3.86 31.91
C ALA A 433 -10.40 2.62 31.00
N LEU A 434 -10.35 2.80 29.67
CA LEU A 434 -10.13 1.71 28.72
C LEU A 434 -8.74 1.09 28.90
N GLU A 435 -7.70 1.91 29.00
CA GLU A 435 -6.31 1.46 29.23
C GLU A 435 -6.19 0.64 30.52
N GLY A 436 -6.82 1.09 31.62
CA GLY A 436 -6.84 0.34 32.88
C GLY A 436 -7.61 -0.99 32.81
N ARG A 437 -8.63 -1.10 31.96
CA ARG A 437 -9.33 -2.38 31.73
C ARG A 437 -8.50 -3.36 30.91
N LEU A 438 -7.79 -2.89 29.89
CA LEU A 438 -6.94 -3.74 29.05
C LEU A 438 -5.74 -4.28 29.84
N ARG A 439 -5.04 -3.43 30.61
CA ARG A 439 -3.92 -3.87 31.47
C ARG A 439 -4.34 -4.95 32.48
N ARG A 440 -5.53 -4.82 33.08
CA ARG A 440 -6.06 -5.85 34.00
C ARG A 440 -6.30 -7.18 33.31
N ARG A 441 -6.86 -7.16 32.09
CA ARG A 441 -7.08 -8.37 31.28
C ARG A 441 -5.76 -9.05 30.89
N ASP A 442 -4.73 -8.29 30.56
CA ASP A 442 -3.42 -8.85 30.22
C ASP A 442 -2.79 -9.52 31.44
N HIS A 443 -2.82 -8.87 32.61
CA HIS A 443 -2.40 -9.49 33.88
C HIS A 443 -3.22 -10.74 34.27
N GLU A 444 -4.53 -10.76 34.02
CA GLU A 444 -5.37 -11.94 34.27
C GLU A 444 -5.05 -13.10 33.33
N ARG A 445 -4.61 -12.83 32.10
CA ARG A 445 -4.18 -13.85 31.12
C ARG A 445 -2.80 -14.44 31.43
N GLU A 446 -1.93 -13.65 32.04
CA GLU A 446 -0.57 -14.04 32.43
C GLU A 446 -0.53 -14.81 33.76
N ARG A 447 -1.63 -14.84 34.53
CA ARG A 447 -1.71 -15.68 35.73
C ARG A 447 -1.70 -17.16 35.33
N PRO A 448 -0.85 -18.00 35.94
CA PRO A 448 -0.90 -19.44 35.73
C PRO A 448 -2.30 -19.93 36.04
N ARG A 449 -2.92 -20.65 35.10
CA ARG A 449 -4.16 -21.37 35.41
C ARG A 449 -3.81 -22.47 36.41
N PRO A 450 -4.59 -22.62 37.50
CA PRO A 450 -4.33 -23.61 38.54
C PRO A 450 -4.34 -25.04 37.99
#